data_AF-A0A2N0QHW7-F1
#
_entry.id   AF-A0A2N0QHW7-F1
#
_cell.length_a   1.000
_cell.length_b   1.000
_cell.length_c   1.000
_cell.angle_alpha   90.00
_cell.angle_beta   90.00
_cell.angle_gamma   90.00
#
_symmetry.space_group_name_H-M   'P 1'
#
loop_
_entity.id
_entity.type
_entity.pdbx_description
1 polymer ?
#
loop_
_entity_poly.entity_id
_entity_poly.type
_entity_poly.pdbx_seq_one_letter_code
_entity_poly.pdbx_strand_id
1 'polypeptide(L)'
;MNYIAKKMKSTFAPNKYETKLVHFLNELELDAVDWKEVSNAIQAWIDHAEQITKKFEKQVEQITKDHVSILEQWKYWIREFKIKVSEWDDIFLLESNRCSTWVEMDIRNIPGSIRIMKKPIDVQETVYMLFESIRKTSSVIWTSGTMI
;
A
#
# COMPACT_ATOMS: atom_id res chain seq x y z
N MET A 1 16.16 -9.67 -10.89
CA MET A 1 16.47 -8.28 -10.48
C MET A 1 15.16 -7.51 -10.50
N ASN A 2 14.78 -6.80 -9.43
CA ASN A 2 13.47 -6.12 -9.31
C ASN A 2 13.27 -5.11 -10.47
N TYR A 3 12.16 -5.23 -11.21
CA TYR A 3 11.87 -4.43 -12.42
C TYR A 3 11.92 -2.92 -12.15
N ILE A 4 11.34 -2.47 -11.05
CA ILE A 4 11.33 -1.06 -10.62
C ILE A 4 12.77 -0.59 -10.34
N ALA A 5 13.55 -1.38 -9.59
CA ALA A 5 14.94 -1.03 -9.31
C ALA A 5 15.82 -0.97 -10.57
N LYS A 6 15.55 -1.83 -11.57
CA LYS A 6 16.24 -1.79 -12.86
C LYS A 6 15.90 -0.49 -13.60
N LYS A 7 14.62 -0.13 -13.66
CA LYS A 7 14.14 1.11 -14.30
C LYS A 7 14.71 2.35 -13.61
N MET A 8 14.65 2.43 -12.27
CA MET A 8 15.23 3.56 -11.51
C MET A 8 16.72 3.76 -11.79
N LYS A 9 17.50 2.67 -11.88
CA LYS A 9 18.94 2.75 -12.22
C LYS A 9 19.23 3.09 -13.69
N SER A 10 18.36 2.69 -14.62
CA SER A 10 18.56 2.99 -16.04
C SER A 10 18.16 4.41 -16.39
N THR A 11 17.14 4.96 -15.72
CA THR A 11 16.66 6.32 -15.98
C THR A 11 17.62 7.36 -15.43
N PHE A 12 18.32 7.07 -14.32
CA PHE A 12 19.27 8.01 -13.72
C PHE A 12 20.55 7.33 -13.25
N ALA A 13 21.69 7.83 -13.72
CA ALA A 13 22.99 7.48 -13.18
C ALA A 13 23.20 8.24 -11.86
N PRO A 14 23.21 7.59 -10.69
CA PRO A 14 23.41 8.28 -9.42
C PRO A 14 24.77 8.99 -9.40
N ASN A 15 24.81 10.20 -8.84
CA ASN A 15 26.08 10.83 -8.50
C ASN A 15 26.84 9.94 -7.50
N LYS A 16 28.17 9.92 -7.54
CA LYS A 16 29.02 9.01 -6.74
C LYS A 16 28.77 9.10 -5.22
N TYR A 17 28.15 10.18 -4.76
CA TYR A 17 27.84 10.45 -3.35
C TYR A 17 26.36 10.23 -2.98
N GLU A 18 25.47 10.05 -3.96
CA GLU A 18 24.04 9.86 -3.70
C GLU A 18 23.74 8.38 -3.47
N THR A 19 23.17 8.10 -2.30
CA THR A 19 22.80 6.73 -1.90
C THR A 19 21.29 6.51 -1.95
N LYS A 20 20.49 7.58 -1.93
CA LYS A 20 19.03 7.54 -2.04
C LYS A 20 18.61 8.05 -3.42
N LEU A 21 17.80 7.28 -4.13
CA LEU A 21 17.13 7.69 -5.37
C LEU A 21 15.64 7.89 -5.08
N VAL A 22 15.07 8.96 -5.63
CA VAL A 22 13.65 9.34 -5.48
C VAL A 22 13.12 9.78 -6.83
N HIS A 23 12.06 9.14 -7.32
CA HIS A 23 11.46 9.45 -8.63
C HIS A 23 9.95 9.30 -8.62
N PHE A 24 9.24 10.15 -9.38
CA PHE A 24 7.81 9.97 -9.53
C PHE A 24 7.50 8.68 -10.26
N LEU A 25 6.46 7.97 -9.82
CA LEU A 25 6.14 6.64 -10.34
C LEU A 25 5.72 6.70 -11.82
N ASN A 26 5.02 7.76 -12.22
CA ASN A 26 4.57 8.00 -13.59
C ASN A 26 5.72 8.30 -14.57
N GLU A 27 6.88 8.76 -14.09
CA GLU A 27 8.07 9.01 -14.92
C GLU A 27 8.88 7.74 -15.21
N LEU A 28 8.63 6.64 -14.51
CA LEU A 28 9.41 5.40 -14.64
C LEU A 28 9.02 4.53 -15.85
N GLU A 29 8.02 4.94 -16.64
CA GLU A 29 7.53 4.26 -17.87
C GLU A 29 7.50 2.73 -17.68
N LEU A 30 6.65 2.28 -16.74
CA LEU A 30 6.65 0.92 -16.24
C LEU A 30 5.80 -0.05 -17.10
N ASP A 31 5.81 0.13 -18.43
CA ASP A 31 4.85 -0.47 -19.37
C ASP A 31 4.91 -1.99 -19.54
N ALA A 32 5.98 -2.64 -19.06
CA ALA A 32 6.19 -4.07 -19.27
C ALA A 32 5.44 -4.98 -18.27
N VAL A 33 4.67 -4.42 -17.33
CA VAL A 33 3.99 -5.20 -16.29
C VAL A 33 2.48 -5.00 -16.39
N ASP A 34 1.74 -6.10 -16.52
CA ASP A 34 0.30 -6.10 -16.33
C ASP A 34 -0.01 -6.03 -14.82
N TRP A 35 -0.09 -4.81 -14.29
CA TRP A 35 -0.40 -4.55 -12.89
C TRP A 35 -1.74 -5.17 -12.46
N LYS A 36 -2.67 -5.33 -13.41
CA LYS A 36 -4.00 -5.92 -13.16
C LYS A 36 -3.91 -7.43 -13.03
N GLU A 37 -3.06 -8.09 -13.81
CA GLU A 37 -2.81 -9.52 -13.66
C GLU A 37 -2.27 -9.86 -12.27
N VAL A 38 -1.34 -9.06 -11.74
CA VAL A 38 -0.82 -9.25 -10.38
C VAL A 38 -1.93 -9.10 -9.33
N SER A 39 -2.77 -8.06 -9.45
CA SER A 39 -3.91 -7.85 -8.56
C SER A 39 -4.87 -9.05 -8.59
N ASN A 40 -5.24 -9.50 -9.79
CA ASN A 40 -6.12 -10.65 -10.00
C ASN A 40 -5.54 -11.93 -9.39
N ALA A 41 -4.23 -12.18 -9.55
CA ALA A 41 -3.57 -13.35 -8.98
C ALA A 41 -3.59 -13.34 -7.45
N ILE A 42 -3.34 -12.18 -6.83
CA ILE A 42 -3.42 -12.04 -5.36
C ILE A 42 -4.86 -12.22 -4.88
N GLN A 43 -5.84 -11.62 -5.57
CA GLN A 43 -7.26 -11.77 -5.23
C GLN A 43 -7.71 -13.23 -5.34
N ALA A 44 -7.33 -13.92 -6.42
CA ALA A 44 -7.61 -15.34 -6.57
C ALA A 44 -6.99 -16.15 -5.41
N TRP A 45 -5.74 -15.88 -5.03
CA TRP A 45 -5.12 -16.54 -3.89
C TRP A 45 -5.90 -16.31 -2.58
N ILE A 46 -6.34 -15.08 -2.31
CA ILE A 46 -7.15 -14.72 -1.14
C ILE A 46 -8.45 -15.53 -1.14
N ASP A 47 -9.15 -15.60 -2.26
CA ASP A 47 -10.43 -16.30 -2.37
C ASP A 47 -10.27 -17.80 -2.09
N HIS A 48 -9.22 -18.42 -2.65
CA HIS A 48 -8.90 -19.83 -2.39
C HIS A 48 -8.52 -20.06 -0.92
N ALA A 49 -7.71 -19.17 -0.33
CA ALA A 49 -7.31 -19.25 1.07
C ALA A 49 -8.52 -19.20 2.00
N GLU A 50 -9.46 -18.29 1.76
CA GLU A 50 -10.71 -18.20 2.53
C GLU A 50 -11.62 -19.41 2.36
N GLN A 51 -11.71 -19.95 1.14
CA GLN A 51 -12.49 -21.17 0.90
C GLN A 51 -11.93 -22.36 1.69
N ILE A 52 -10.60 -22.52 1.72
CA ILE A 52 -9.94 -23.57 2.48
C ILE A 52 -10.18 -23.38 3.99
N THR A 53 -10.04 -22.15 4.49
CA THR A 53 -10.33 -21.82 5.91
C THR A 53 -11.75 -22.20 6.29
N LYS A 54 -12.74 -21.80 5.48
CA LYS A 54 -14.15 -22.13 5.73
C LYS A 54 -14.42 -23.63 5.71
N LYS A 55 -13.77 -24.38 4.82
CA LYS A 55 -13.90 -25.85 4.77
C LYS A 55 -13.30 -26.49 6.02
N PHE A 56 -12.12 -26.05 6.44
CA PHE A 56 -11.45 -26.54 7.64
C PHE A 56 -12.29 -26.28 8.90
N GLU A 57 -12.79 -25.06 9.08
CA GLU A 57 -13.63 -24.69 10.25
C GLU A 57 -14.93 -25.49 10.31
N LYS A 58 -15.51 -25.87 9.16
CA LYS A 58 -16.73 -26.70 9.10
C LYS A 58 -16.48 -28.18 9.39
N GLN A 59 -15.28 -28.69 9.15
CA GLN A 59 -14.96 -30.12 9.27
C GLN A 59 -14.45 -30.51 10.66
N VAL A 60 -14.00 -29.55 11.47
CA VAL A 60 -13.38 -29.83 12.76
C VAL A 60 -14.37 -29.53 13.90
N GLU A 61 -14.86 -30.56 14.57
CA GLU A 61 -15.76 -30.45 15.72
C GLU A 61 -15.07 -29.84 16.96
N GLN A 62 -13.77 -30.12 17.15
CA GLN A 62 -12.95 -29.53 18.22
C GLN A 62 -11.51 -29.28 17.73
N ILE A 63 -11.12 -28.00 17.70
CA ILE A 63 -9.75 -27.58 17.39
C ILE A 63 -8.95 -27.57 18.69
N THR A 64 -7.82 -28.28 18.75
CA THR A 64 -6.91 -28.21 19.90
C THR A 64 -6.34 -26.80 20.05
N LYS A 65 -5.95 -26.37 21.26
CA LYS A 65 -5.43 -25.02 21.50
C LYS A 65 -4.28 -24.61 20.57
N ASP A 66 -3.40 -25.54 20.21
CA ASP A 66 -2.28 -25.28 19.30
C ASP A 66 -2.74 -25.00 17.87
N HIS A 67 -3.76 -25.72 17.39
CA HIS A 67 -4.34 -25.51 16.06
C HIS A 67 -5.15 -24.22 15.96
N VAL A 68 -5.72 -23.72 17.07
CA VAL A 68 -6.38 -22.41 17.10
C VAL A 68 -5.39 -21.29 16.80
N SER A 69 -4.20 -21.32 17.41
CA SER A 69 -3.18 -20.29 17.17
C SER A 69 -2.73 -20.25 15.71
N ILE A 70 -2.53 -21.43 15.10
CA ILE A 70 -2.16 -21.54 13.67
C ILE A 70 -3.27 -20.98 12.79
N LEU A 71 -4.54 -21.30 13.07
CA LEU A 71 -5.68 -20.81 12.32
C LEU A 71 -5.81 -19.29 12.39
N GLU A 72 -5.61 -18.70 13.57
CA GLU A 72 -5.65 -17.25 13.74
C GLU A 72 -4.48 -16.54 13.04
N GLN A 73 -3.28 -17.12 13.06
CA GLN A 73 -2.15 -16.61 12.27
C GLN A 73 -2.44 -16.68 10.76
N TRP A 74 -3.05 -17.76 10.30
CA TRP A 74 -3.46 -17.91 8.90
C TRP A 74 -4.49 -16.86 8.49
N LYS A 75 -5.54 -16.65 9.30
CA LYS A 75 -6.54 -15.59 9.07
C LYS A 75 -5.93 -14.20 9.08
N TYR A 76 -4.98 -13.97 9.98
CA TYR A 76 -4.22 -12.72 10.02
C TYR A 76 -3.52 -12.48 8.67
N TRP A 77 -2.80 -13.48 8.14
CA TRP A 77 -2.15 -13.35 6.84
C TRP A 77 -3.15 -13.08 5.70
N ILE A 78 -4.29 -13.78 5.65
CA ILE A 78 -5.34 -13.48 4.66
C ILE A 78 -5.75 -12.01 4.73
N ARG A 79 -5.96 -11.47 5.93
CA ARG A 79 -6.32 -10.06 6.13
C ARG A 79 -5.22 -9.12 5.65
N GLU A 80 -3.95 -9.41 5.95
CA GLU A 80 -2.83 -8.61 5.47
C GLU A 80 -2.74 -8.62 3.94
N PHE A 81 -2.95 -9.77 3.29
CA PHE A 81 -3.00 -9.85 1.83
C PHE A 81 -4.15 -9.04 1.23
N LYS A 82 -5.33 -9.00 1.87
CA LYS A 82 -6.44 -8.13 1.47
C LYS A 82 -6.08 -6.65 1.52
N ILE A 83 -5.36 -6.23 2.56
CA ILE A 83 -4.86 -4.85 2.64
C ILE A 83 -3.87 -4.60 1.51
N LYS A 84 -2.94 -5.53 1.26
CA LYS A 84 -1.89 -5.38 0.24
C LYS A 84 -2.42 -5.33 -1.19
N VAL A 85 -3.44 -6.12 -1.53
CA VAL A 85 -4.06 -6.01 -2.87
C VAL A 85 -4.78 -4.67 -3.05
N SER A 86 -5.44 -4.17 -2.00
CA SER A 86 -6.06 -2.85 -2.05
C SER A 86 -5.04 -1.71 -2.18
N GLU A 87 -3.91 -1.79 -1.46
CA GLU A 87 -2.80 -0.84 -1.60
C GLU A 87 -2.17 -0.91 -3.00
N TRP A 88 -2.05 -2.12 -3.55
CA TRP A 88 -1.54 -2.33 -4.90
C TRP A 88 -2.42 -1.67 -5.96
N ASP A 89 -3.73 -1.93 -5.90
CA ASP A 89 -4.71 -1.33 -6.81
C ASP A 89 -4.68 0.19 -6.71
N ASP A 90 -4.61 0.73 -5.48
CA ASP A 90 -4.52 2.16 -5.26
C ASP A 90 -3.26 2.77 -5.87
N ILE A 91 -2.12 2.09 -5.81
CA ILE A 91 -0.86 2.61 -6.36
C ILE A 91 -0.82 2.51 -7.90
N PHE A 92 -1.22 1.38 -8.46
CA PHE A 92 -0.91 1.04 -9.86
C PHE A 92 -2.11 1.05 -10.81
N LEU A 93 -3.34 0.91 -10.31
CA LEU A 93 -4.54 0.80 -11.15
C LEU A 93 -5.46 2.02 -11.01
N LEU A 94 -5.46 2.69 -9.86
CA LEU A 94 -6.25 3.90 -9.64
C LEU A 94 -5.44 5.15 -9.97
N GLU A 95 -5.72 5.74 -11.14
CA GLU A 95 -5.23 7.07 -11.46
C GLU A 95 -5.91 8.10 -10.55
N SER A 96 -5.12 8.87 -9.80
CA SER A 96 -5.62 9.97 -8.99
C SER A 96 -4.78 11.22 -9.24
N ASN A 97 -5.37 12.21 -9.89
CA ASN A 97 -4.77 13.55 -10.04
C ASN A 97 -4.71 14.33 -8.72
N ARG A 98 -5.28 13.78 -7.64
CA ARG A 98 -5.28 14.37 -6.29
C ARG A 98 -4.16 13.83 -5.41
N CYS A 99 -3.32 12.92 -5.93
CA CYS A 99 -2.23 12.32 -5.18
C CYS A 99 -0.90 12.41 -5.95
N SER A 100 0.18 12.63 -5.21
CA SER A 100 1.54 12.45 -5.69
C SER A 100 2.04 11.06 -5.32
N THR A 101 2.51 10.31 -6.31
CA THR A 101 3.09 8.97 -6.11
C THR A 101 4.54 8.93 -6.57
N TRP A 102 5.45 8.46 -5.71
CA TRP A 102 6.87 8.34 -6.02
C TRP A 102 7.48 7.07 -5.43
N VAL A 103 8.63 6.68 -5.96
CA VAL A 103 9.43 5.55 -5.49
C VAL A 103 10.71 6.06 -4.86
N GLU A 104 11.05 5.52 -3.71
CA GLU A 104 12.32 5.74 -3.02
C GLU A 104 13.12 4.44 -2.98
N MET A 105 14.43 4.51 -3.18
CA MET A 105 15.32 3.36 -2.97
C MET A 105 16.67 3.80 -2.41
N ASP A 106 17.25 2.96 -1.56
CA ASP A 106 18.67 3.05 -1.17
C ASP A 106 19.48 2.06 -2.00
N ILE A 107 20.43 2.55 -2.80
CA ILE A 107 21.21 1.73 -3.74
C ILE A 107 22.08 0.69 -3.05
N ARG A 108 22.40 0.87 -1.77
CA ARG A 108 23.23 -0.04 -0.97
C ARG A 108 22.47 -1.28 -0.51
N ASN A 109 21.13 -1.23 -0.48
CA ASN A 109 20.29 -2.26 0.10
C ASN A 109 19.10 -2.63 -0.80
N ILE A 110 19.38 -3.06 -2.03
CA ILE A 110 18.34 -3.50 -2.98
C ILE A 110 18.18 -5.02 -2.89
N PRO A 111 16.94 -5.56 -2.83
CA PRO A 111 15.65 -4.89 -3.02
C PRO A 111 14.99 -4.34 -1.75
N GLY A 112 15.57 -4.57 -0.56
CA GLY A 112 14.93 -4.31 0.73
C GLY A 112 14.66 -2.83 1.04
N SER A 113 15.25 -1.90 0.29
CA SER A 113 15.10 -0.46 0.47
C SER A 113 14.03 0.19 -0.40
N ILE A 114 13.42 -0.53 -1.34
CA ILE A 114 12.44 0.03 -2.27
C ILE A 114 11.15 0.34 -1.52
N ARG A 115 10.70 1.59 -1.60
CA ARG A 115 9.46 2.07 -1.01
C ARG A 115 8.67 2.82 -2.05
N ILE A 116 7.36 2.57 -2.11
CA ILE A 116 6.45 3.37 -2.92
C ILE A 116 5.63 4.22 -1.97
N MET A 117 5.57 5.51 -2.24
CA MET A 117 4.89 6.51 -1.45
C MET A 117 3.76 7.10 -2.28
N LYS A 118 2.56 7.17 -1.71
CA LYS A 118 1.41 7.90 -2.28
C LYS A 118 0.88 8.86 -1.23
N LYS A 119 0.78 10.14 -1.57
CA LYS A 119 0.29 11.19 -0.66
C LYS A 119 -0.72 12.10 -1.35
N PRO A 120 -1.81 12.50 -0.67
CA PRO A 120 -2.72 13.48 -1.22
C PRO A 120 -2.02 14.83 -1.38
N ILE A 121 -2.33 15.52 -2.48
CA ILE A 121 -1.85 16.87 -2.79
C ILE A 121 -2.68 17.90 -2.01
N ASP A 122 -3.98 17.61 -1.83
CA ASP A 122 -4.91 18.44 -1.08
C ASP A 122 -5.68 17.59 -0.06
N VAL A 123 -5.87 18.14 1.14
CA VAL A 123 -6.57 17.52 2.26
C VAL A 123 -7.75 18.36 2.75
N GLN A 124 -8.06 19.49 2.09
CA GLN A 124 -9.10 20.42 2.51
C GLN A 124 -10.46 19.73 2.64
N GLU A 125 -10.84 18.90 1.66
CA GLU A 125 -12.10 18.16 1.66
C GLU A 125 -12.19 17.19 2.86
N THR A 126 -11.12 16.44 3.14
CA THR A 126 -11.02 15.54 4.29
C THR A 126 -11.18 16.29 5.61
N VAL A 127 -10.48 17.42 5.76
CA VAL A 127 -10.61 18.28 6.94
C VAL A 127 -12.03 18.83 7.03
N TYR A 128 -12.63 19.23 5.92
CA TYR A 128 -14.00 19.77 5.89
C TYR A 128 -15.01 18.75 6.40
N MET A 129 -14.97 17.52 5.85
CA MET A 129 -15.84 16.41 6.21
C MET A 129 -15.68 16.00 7.68
N LEU A 130 -14.44 15.96 8.19
CA LEU A 130 -14.16 15.59 9.58
C LEU A 130 -14.94 16.48 10.57
N PHE A 131 -15.09 17.76 10.25
CA PHE A 131 -15.77 18.73 11.11
C PHE A 131 -17.24 18.93 10.76
N GLU A 132 -17.76 18.33 9.70
CA GLU A 132 -19.13 18.53 9.23
C GLU A 132 -20.16 18.25 10.33
N SER A 133 -19.96 17.16 11.09
CA SER A 133 -20.85 16.73 12.17
C SER A 133 -20.95 17.72 13.34
N ILE A 134 -19.92 18.56 13.55
CA ILE A 134 -19.86 19.49 14.69
C ILE A 134 -20.06 20.96 14.30
N ARG A 135 -20.04 21.29 13.01
CA ARG A 135 -20.12 22.68 12.50
C ARG A 135 -21.34 23.48 12.99
N LYS A 136 -22.43 22.80 13.36
CA LYS A 136 -23.66 23.45 13.83
C LYS A 136 -23.85 23.41 15.35
N THR A 137 -23.02 22.64 16.07
CA THR A 137 -23.18 22.41 17.51
C THR A 137 -22.00 22.93 18.32
N SER A 138 -20.85 23.15 17.68
CA SER A 138 -19.60 23.47 18.36
C SER A 138 -18.75 24.43 17.53
N SER A 139 -17.94 25.22 18.21
CA SER A 139 -16.90 26.06 17.59
C SER A 139 -15.55 25.33 17.62
N VAL A 140 -14.78 25.44 16.53
CA VAL A 140 -13.40 24.94 16.47
C VAL A 140 -12.45 26.11 16.65
N ILE A 141 -11.57 26.03 17.65
CA ILE A 141 -10.53 27.04 17.91
C ILE A 141 -9.20 26.46 17.43
N TRP A 142 -8.59 27.08 16.42
CA TRP A 142 -7.25 26.75 15.94
C TRP A 142 -6.25 27.73 16.55
N THR A 143 -5.36 27.24 17.41
CA THR A 143 -4.25 28.04 17.94
C THR A 143 -2.94 27.52 17.38
N SER A 144 -2.11 28.42 16.86
CA SER A 144 -0.76 28.09 16.40
C SER A 144 0.14 29.31 16.55
N GLY A 145 1.33 29.10 17.13
CA GLY A 145 2.32 30.17 17.33
C GLY A 145 3.06 30.58 16.04
N THR A 146 2.79 29.91 14.93
CA THR A 146 3.48 30.13 13.64
C THR A 146 2.53 30.27 12.45
N MET A 147 1.22 30.21 12.69
CA MET A 147 0.20 30.39 11.66
C MET A 147 -0.07 31.90 11.55
N ILE A 148 0.77 32.57 10.77
CA ILE A 148 0.69 34.01 10.44
C ILE A 148 0.18 34.13 9.00
#